data_AF-Q7NH21-F1
#
_entry.id   AF-Q7NH21-F1
#
_cell.length_a   1.000
_cell.length_b   1.000
_cell.length_c   1.000
_cell.angle_alpha   90.00
_cell.angle_beta   90.00
_cell.angle_gamma   90.00
#
_symmetry.space_group_name_H-M   'P 1'
#
loop_
_entity.id
_entity.type
_entity.pdbx_description
1 polymer ?
#
loop_
_entity_poly.entity_id
_entity_poly.type
_entity_poly.pdbx_seq_one_letter_code
_entity_poly.pdbx_strand_id
1 'polypeptide(L)'
;MLQSVRFWVLAIVFVWMSVCIAPVHAEVWQGTGQVVSGPGTGAAVSLTVDYDGQKLKALSGPPLEGSQVRIDQQGDVLELTIFRGNQVVKYRLKRVAPGGETPKGNPQEQSRRPSPAARIFSPNSG
;
A
#
# COMPACT_ATOMS: atom_id res chain seq x y z
N MET A 1 8.45 -66.32 4.31
CA MET A 1 7.27 -65.99 5.15
C MET A 1 7.82 -65.78 6.55
N LEU A 2 7.71 -64.64 7.23
CA LEU A 2 6.60 -63.69 7.28
C LEU A 2 7.14 -62.33 7.76
N GLN A 3 6.66 -61.26 7.13
CA GLN A 3 7.00 -59.88 7.39
C GLN A 3 6.57 -59.46 8.80
N SER A 4 7.46 -58.97 9.66
CA SER A 4 7.05 -58.31 10.92
C SER A 4 8.13 -57.42 11.54
N VAL A 5 8.81 -56.60 10.72
CA VAL A 5 9.74 -55.58 11.28
C VAL A 5 9.66 -54.22 10.60
N ARG A 6 8.70 -53.99 9.70
CA ARG A 6 8.68 -52.78 8.84
C ARG A 6 7.48 -51.85 9.07
N PHE A 7 6.85 -51.86 10.24
CA PHE A 7 5.62 -51.07 10.45
C PHE A 7 5.67 -50.01 11.56
N TRP A 8 6.80 -49.86 12.27
CA TRP A 8 6.85 -48.92 13.41
C TRP A 8 7.52 -47.56 13.15
N VAL A 9 8.16 -47.34 12.00
CA VAL A 9 8.92 -46.08 11.75
C VAL A 9 8.15 -45.07 10.88
N LEU A 10 7.11 -45.50 10.16
CA LEU A 10 6.44 -44.62 9.18
C LEU A 10 5.38 -43.68 9.76
N ALA A 11 4.95 -43.85 11.01
CA ALA A 11 3.94 -42.97 11.62
C ALA A 11 4.51 -41.65 12.19
N ILE A 12 5.83 -41.56 12.40
CA ILE A 12 6.43 -40.41 13.11
C ILE A 12 6.76 -39.22 12.18
N VAL A 13 6.91 -39.46 10.87
CA VAL A 13 7.26 -38.38 9.92
C VAL A 13 6.03 -37.58 9.48
N PHE A 14 4.82 -38.12 9.62
CA PHE A 14 3.60 -37.47 9.11
C PHE A 14 3.02 -36.40 10.04
N VAL A 15 3.48 -36.32 11.29
CA VAL A 15 2.90 -35.45 12.35
C VAL A 15 3.66 -34.11 12.52
N TRP A 16 4.66 -33.82 11.69
CA TRP A 16 5.40 -32.54 11.74
C TRP A 16 5.12 -31.60 10.56
N MET A 17 4.26 -32.01 9.62
CA MET A 17 3.85 -31.16 8.51
C MET A 17 2.54 -30.42 8.80
N SER A 18 2.27 -30.13 10.07
CA SER A 18 1.37 -29.04 10.45
C SER A 18 2.08 -27.72 10.17
N VAL A 19 2.21 -27.38 8.89
CA VAL A 19 2.44 -26.00 8.47
C VAL A 19 1.22 -25.22 8.94
N CYS A 20 1.37 -24.52 10.06
CA CYS A 20 0.45 -23.48 10.48
C CYS A 20 0.41 -22.44 9.35
N ILE A 21 -0.54 -22.59 8.44
CA ILE A 21 -0.92 -21.51 7.52
C ILE A 21 -1.64 -20.51 8.42
N ALA A 22 -0.86 -19.65 9.08
CA ALA A 22 -1.40 -18.50 9.78
C ALA A 22 -2.20 -17.68 8.74
N PRO A 23 -3.41 -17.21 9.09
CA PRO A 23 -4.12 -16.28 8.21
C PRO A 23 -3.22 -15.06 8.05
N VAL A 24 -2.67 -14.89 6.84
CA VAL A 24 -1.89 -13.70 6.52
C VAL A 24 -2.91 -12.56 6.48
N HIS A 25 -2.97 -11.79 7.56
CA HIS A 25 -3.83 -10.63 7.62
C HIS A 25 -3.37 -9.68 6.52
N ALA A 26 -4.25 -9.41 5.57
CA ALA A 26 -4.02 -8.40 4.55
C ALA A 26 -3.88 -7.05 5.25
N GLU A 27 -2.76 -6.39 4.99
CA GLU A 27 -2.43 -5.11 5.63
C GLU A 27 -2.57 -3.99 4.63
N VAL A 28 -3.13 -2.89 5.11
CA VAL A 28 -3.27 -1.68 4.31
C VAL A 28 -2.00 -0.85 4.46
N TRP A 29 -1.42 -0.48 3.33
CA TRP A 29 -0.23 0.37 3.24
C TRP A 29 -0.55 1.63 2.46
N GLN A 30 -0.06 2.76 2.94
CA GLN A 30 -0.34 4.05 2.31
C GLN A 30 0.88 4.96 2.29
N GLY A 31 1.00 5.73 1.22
CA GLY A 31 2.01 6.76 1.11
C GLY A 31 1.91 7.55 -0.18
N THR A 32 2.92 8.39 -0.39
CA THR A 32 3.08 9.17 -1.60
C THR A 32 4.37 8.73 -2.28
N GLY A 33 4.28 8.46 -3.58
CA GLY A 33 5.42 8.19 -4.44
C GLY A 33 5.74 9.37 -5.34
N GLN A 34 6.89 9.28 -5.97
CA GLN A 34 7.36 10.27 -6.93
C GLN A 34 7.63 9.59 -8.27
N VAL A 35 7.20 10.23 -9.34
CA VAL A 35 7.55 9.82 -10.70
C VAL A 35 9.00 10.22 -10.93
N VAL A 36 9.88 9.22 -11.03
CA VAL A 36 11.33 9.45 -11.19
C VAL A 36 11.77 9.39 -12.65
N SER A 37 10.96 8.83 -13.53
CA SER A 37 11.21 8.78 -14.97
C SER A 37 9.91 8.63 -15.76
N GLY A 38 9.92 9.11 -17.02
CA GLY A 38 8.80 9.03 -17.96
C GLY A 38 7.80 10.19 -17.87
N PRO A 39 6.59 10.04 -18.44
CA PRO A 39 5.56 11.06 -18.41
C PRO A 39 5.23 11.52 -16.99
N GLY A 40 5.16 12.83 -16.74
CA GLY A 40 4.86 13.37 -15.41
C GLY A 40 6.01 13.26 -14.39
N THR A 41 7.27 13.13 -14.85
CA THR A 41 8.46 13.16 -13.98
C THR A 41 8.43 14.36 -13.03
N GLY A 42 8.72 14.11 -11.76
CA GLY A 42 8.66 15.08 -10.67
C GLY A 42 7.31 15.15 -9.96
N ALA A 43 6.23 14.59 -10.54
CA ALA A 43 4.92 14.57 -9.91
C ALA A 43 4.89 13.66 -8.68
N ALA A 44 4.13 14.10 -7.67
CA ALA A 44 3.80 13.30 -6.50
C ALA A 44 2.48 12.55 -6.72
N VAL A 45 2.44 11.27 -6.36
CA VAL A 45 1.27 10.41 -6.58
C VAL A 45 0.97 9.65 -5.29
N SER A 46 -0.24 9.80 -4.77
CA SER A 46 -0.69 9.03 -3.60
C SER A 46 -1.12 7.63 -4.01
N LEU A 47 -0.78 6.64 -3.18
CA LEU A 47 -1.11 5.24 -3.41
C LEU A 47 -1.48 4.59 -2.08
N THR A 48 -2.60 3.87 -2.10
CA THR A 48 -3.05 3.01 -1.00
C THR A 48 -3.22 1.61 -1.56
N VAL A 49 -2.58 0.64 -0.92
CA VAL A 49 -2.58 -0.76 -1.33
C VAL A 49 -2.95 -1.66 -0.16
N ASP A 50 -3.55 -2.78 -0.49
CA ASP A 50 -3.73 -3.93 0.37
C ASP A 50 -2.65 -4.96 -0.02
N TYR A 51 -1.81 -5.34 0.93
CA TYR A 51 -0.71 -6.29 0.71
C TYR A 51 -0.76 -7.38 1.77
N ASP A 52 -0.91 -8.62 1.31
CA ASP A 52 -0.96 -9.83 2.17
C ASP A 52 0.40 -10.57 2.23
N GLY A 53 1.49 -9.95 1.77
CA GLY A 53 2.81 -10.57 1.66
C GLY A 53 3.05 -11.33 0.34
N GLN A 54 2.01 -11.62 -0.44
CA GLN A 54 2.13 -12.30 -1.74
C GLN A 54 1.44 -11.54 -2.87
N LYS A 55 0.26 -11.00 -2.58
CA LYS A 55 -0.61 -10.29 -3.50
C LYS A 55 -0.69 -8.83 -3.08
N LEU A 56 -0.54 -7.98 -4.08
CA LEU A 56 -0.69 -6.55 -3.95
C LEU A 56 -1.93 -6.11 -4.71
N LYS A 57 -2.83 -5.42 -4.02
CA LYS A 57 -4.06 -4.88 -4.61
C LYS A 57 -4.12 -3.37 -4.36
N ALA A 58 -4.30 -2.59 -5.42
CA ALA A 58 -4.56 -1.16 -5.24
C ALA A 58 -5.97 -0.93 -4.69
N LEU A 59 -6.04 -0.14 -3.61
CA LEU A 59 -7.29 0.37 -3.06
C LEU A 59 -7.58 1.78 -3.59
N SER A 60 -6.54 2.60 -3.78
CA SER A 60 -6.64 3.94 -4.36
C SER A 60 -5.35 4.34 -5.08
N GLY A 61 -5.48 5.27 -6.03
CA GLY A 61 -4.35 5.77 -6.81
C GLY A 61 -4.29 5.12 -8.19
N PRO A 62 -3.11 5.08 -8.82
CA PRO A 62 -2.98 4.66 -10.21
C PRO A 62 -3.07 3.12 -10.35
N PRO A 63 -3.77 2.58 -11.37
CA PRO A 63 -4.05 1.14 -11.53
C PRO A 63 -2.79 0.30 -11.67
N LEU A 64 -2.63 -0.79 -10.91
CA LEU A 64 -1.41 -1.62 -10.93
C LEU A 64 -1.38 -2.62 -12.08
N GLU A 65 -2.52 -2.85 -12.72
CA GLU A 65 -2.70 -3.81 -13.80
C GLU A 65 -1.77 -3.48 -14.97
N GLY A 66 -1.12 -4.52 -15.53
CA GLY A 66 -0.16 -4.36 -16.61
C GLY A 66 1.15 -3.65 -16.22
N SER A 67 1.33 -3.29 -14.94
CA SER A 67 2.58 -2.75 -14.42
C SER A 67 3.47 -3.87 -13.89
N GLN A 68 4.78 -3.75 -14.07
CA GLN A 68 5.72 -4.53 -13.28
C GLN A 68 5.91 -3.83 -11.94
N VAL A 69 5.75 -4.57 -10.84
CA VAL A 69 5.88 -4.04 -9.48
C VAL A 69 7.01 -4.75 -8.78
N ARG A 70 7.92 -3.98 -8.18
CA ARG A 70 8.92 -4.48 -7.22
C ARG A 70 8.52 -4.02 -5.84
N ILE A 71 8.55 -4.95 -4.89
CA ILE A 71 8.12 -4.76 -3.53
C ILE A 71 9.30 -5.11 -2.63
N ASP A 72 9.66 -4.20 -1.73
CA ASP A 72 10.67 -4.42 -0.70
C ASP A 72 10.06 -4.00 0.64
N GLN A 73 9.91 -4.96 1.55
CA GLN A 73 9.30 -4.73 2.85
C GLN A 73 10.38 -4.69 3.93
N GLN A 74 10.50 -3.56 4.61
CA GLN A 74 11.46 -3.29 5.69
C GLN A 74 10.70 -2.87 6.95
N GLY A 75 10.26 -3.86 7.74
CA GLY A 75 9.47 -3.63 8.95
C GLY A 75 8.15 -2.92 8.65
N ASP A 76 7.98 -1.71 9.18
CA ASP A 76 6.79 -0.85 9.00
C ASP A 76 6.82 0.02 7.73
N VAL A 77 7.80 -0.19 6.86
CA VAL A 77 7.94 0.50 5.58
C VAL A 77 7.85 -0.50 4.43
N LEU A 78 7.01 -0.17 3.44
CA LEU A 78 6.90 -0.91 2.19
C LEU A 78 7.35 -0.02 1.04
N GLU A 79 8.51 -0.32 0.47
CA GLU A 79 9.03 0.35 -0.71
C GLU A 79 8.48 -0.32 -1.96
N LEU A 80 7.84 0.48 -2.82
CA LEU A 80 7.21 0.01 -4.04
C LEU A 80 7.84 0.71 -5.23
N THR A 81 8.31 -0.04 -6.22
CA THR A 81 8.69 0.54 -7.52
C THR A 81 7.76 0.00 -8.60
N ILE A 82 7.02 0.91 -9.22
CA ILE A 82 6.08 0.60 -10.30
C ILE A 82 6.74 0.99 -11.63
N PHE A 83 6.79 0.05 -12.57
CA PHE A 83 7.25 0.25 -13.94
C PHE A 83 6.06 0.12 -14.89
N ARG A 84 5.78 1.19 -15.65
CA ARG A 84 4.69 1.26 -16.64
C ARG A 84 5.22 1.77 -17.97
N GLY A 85 5.56 0.84 -18.86
CA GLY A 85 6.25 1.19 -20.10
C GLY A 85 7.56 1.93 -19.79
N ASN A 86 7.63 3.22 -20.13
CA ASN A 86 8.78 4.09 -19.84
C ASN A 86 8.64 4.92 -18.54
N GLN A 87 7.51 4.80 -17.83
CA GLN A 87 7.29 5.50 -16.57
C GLN A 87 7.78 4.65 -15.39
N VAL A 88 8.52 5.29 -14.48
CA VAL A 88 8.97 4.68 -13.23
C VAL A 88 8.50 5.54 -12.07
N VAL A 89 7.80 4.92 -11.12
CA VAL A 89 7.30 5.61 -9.92
C VAL A 89 7.77 4.86 -8.69
N LYS A 90 8.42 5.58 -7.77
CA LYS A 90 8.91 5.03 -6.51
C LYS A 90 8.03 5.51 -5.37
N TYR A 91 7.55 4.57 -4.57
CA TYR A 91 6.70 4.81 -3.42
C TYR A 91 7.39 4.35 -2.16
N ARG A 92 7.16 5.10 -1.08
CA ARG A 92 7.49 4.68 0.28
C ARG A 92 6.21 4.70 1.09
N LEU A 93 5.65 3.52 1.30
CA LEU A 93 4.37 3.32 1.97
C LEU A 93 4.61 2.95 3.44
N LYS A 94 3.69 3.37 4.31
CA LYS A 94 3.66 3.04 5.74
C LYS A 94 2.45 2.18 6.04
N ARG A 95 2.60 1.24 6.96
CA ARG A 95 1.49 0.40 7.42
C ARG A 95 0.42 1.29 8.09
N VAL A 96 -0.84 1.08 7.72
CA VAL A 96 -2.00 1.70 8.35
C VAL A 96 -2.55 0.69 9.36
N ALA A 97 -2.53 1.04 10.65
CA ALA A 97 -3.06 0.16 11.69
C ALA A 97 -4.57 -0.07 11.46
N PRO A 98 -5.07 -1.32 11.62
CA PRO A 98 -6.50 -1.59 11.54
C PRO A 98 -7.20 -0.88 12.71
N GLY A 99 -7.79 0.28 12.43
CA GLY A 99 -8.38 1.19 13.43
C GLY A 99 -7.84 2.62 13.39
N GLY A 100 -6.78 2.88 12.62
CA GLY A 100 -6.27 4.21 12.34
C GLY A 100 -6.91 4.75 11.07
N GLU A 101 -7.60 5.88 11.20
CA GLU A 101 -8.31 6.60 10.14
C GLU A 101 -7.53 6.63 8.83
N THR A 102 -8.19 6.18 7.76
CA THR A 102 -7.72 6.50 6.41
C THR A 102 -7.55 8.01 6.32
N PRO A 103 -6.42 8.55 5.81
CA PRO A 103 -6.37 9.86 5.19
C PRO A 103 -7.20 9.74 3.91
N LYS A 104 -8.52 9.67 4.11
CA LYS A 104 -9.51 10.08 3.15
C LYS A 104 -9.12 11.53 2.87
N GLY A 105 -8.54 11.79 1.70
CA GLY A 105 -8.44 13.15 1.20
C GLY A 105 -9.81 13.77 1.39
N ASN A 106 -9.94 14.64 2.39
CA ASN A 106 -11.22 15.17 2.79
C ASN A 106 -11.60 16.16 1.69
N PRO A 107 -12.68 15.95 0.91
CA PRO A 107 -13.11 16.96 -0.06
C PRO A 107 -13.54 18.27 0.63
N GLN A 108 -13.57 18.31 1.97
CA GLN A 108 -14.01 19.47 2.76
C GLN A 108 -12.88 20.46 3.12
N GLU A 109 -11.61 20.18 2.84
CA GLU A 109 -10.51 21.13 3.11
C GLU A 109 -10.08 21.97 1.90
N GLN A 110 -10.92 22.06 0.87
CA GLN A 110 -10.79 23.06 -0.19
C GLN A 110 -11.89 24.13 -0.16
N SER A 111 -12.81 24.06 0.81
CA SER A 111 -13.92 25.02 0.91
C SER A 111 -13.79 26.04 2.04
N ARG A 112 -12.79 25.95 2.94
CA ARG A 112 -12.67 26.88 4.08
C ARG A 112 -11.25 27.28 4.47
N ARG A 113 -10.31 27.38 3.52
CA ARG A 113 -9.22 28.35 3.73
C ARG A 113 -9.85 29.75 3.63
N PRO A 114 -9.78 30.59 4.66
CA PRO A 114 -10.09 32.00 4.48
C PRO A 114 -9.00 32.58 3.57
N SER A 115 -9.37 33.08 2.39
CA SER A 115 -8.46 33.96 1.64
C SER A 115 -8.18 35.19 2.49
N PRO A 116 -6.92 35.48 2.83
CA PRO A 116 -6.55 36.76 3.40
C PRO A 116 -6.38 37.80 2.29
N ALA A 117 -6.56 39.06 2.66
CA ALA A 117 -6.30 40.30 1.90
C ALA A 117 -7.44 40.74 0.96
N ALA A 118 -7.88 42.00 0.95
CA ALA A 118 -7.51 43.18 1.71
C ALA A 118 -8.59 44.26 1.49
N ARG A 119 -8.60 45.22 2.44
CA ARG A 119 -9.29 46.52 2.49
C ARG A 119 -9.62 47.15 1.13
N ILE A 120 -10.70 47.94 1.08
CA ILE A 120 -10.68 49.42 0.84
C ILE A 120 -12.11 50.01 0.87
N PHE A 121 -12.30 50.94 1.82
CA PHE A 121 -13.11 52.17 1.82
C PHE A 121 -14.65 52.21 1.60
N SER A 122 -15.28 52.90 2.55
CA SER A 122 -16.61 53.54 2.56
C SER A 122 -16.72 54.64 1.48
N PRO A 123 -17.94 55.04 1.05
CA PRO A 123 -18.53 56.21 1.70
C PRO A 123 -20.07 56.20 1.87
N ASN A 124 -20.47 56.98 2.87
CA ASN A 124 -21.77 57.59 3.16
C ASN A 124 -22.53 58.13 1.93
N SER A 125 -23.88 58.06 1.92
CA SER A 125 -24.78 59.07 1.32
C SER A 125 -26.26 58.70 1.54
N GLY A 126 -27.03 59.63 2.14
CA GLY A 126 -28.45 59.85 1.87
C GLY A 126 -29.44 59.32 2.89
#